data_AF-A0A537EMY3-F1
#
_entry.id   AF-A0A537EMY3-F1
#
_cell.length_a   1.000
_cell.length_b   1.000
_cell.length_c   1.000
_cell.angle_alpha   90.00
_cell.angle_beta   90.00
_cell.angle_gamma   90.00
#
_symmetry.space_group_name_H-M   'P 1'
#
loop_
_entity.id
_entity.type
_entity.pdbx_description
1 polymer ?
#
loop_
_entity_poly.entity_id
_entity_poly.type
_entity_poly.pdbx_seq_one_letter_code
_entity_poly.pdbx_strand_id
1 'polypeptide(L)'
;VIFEPHKGYGVATRRGMSEAKGDIVVTMDADGGHWPGDLPKMVQPVEVGSHLAALGVRIHSYPHGMRIRRFLGNVLLARFFNTLYSERLSDVQCGFRAIHRSALAMLKLTEDGMQFTTELLIELKEKGISIFPVQVEQVPTRRSHLREAQDFTKHVALMLRRFPGVRSARNLEAP
;
A
#
# COMPACT_ATOMS: atom_id res chain seq x y z
N VAL A 1 -15.75 13.63 8.85
CA VAL A 1 -14.80 12.82 9.65
C VAL A 1 -15.56 11.62 10.18
N ILE A 2 -15.01 10.41 10.05
CA ILE A 2 -15.61 9.16 10.54
C ILE A 2 -14.81 8.74 11.78
N PHE A 3 -15.49 8.36 12.85
CA PHE A 3 -14.86 7.85 14.06
C PHE A 3 -14.65 6.34 13.98
N GLU A 4 -13.47 5.87 14.36
CA GLU A 4 -13.11 4.44 14.50
C GLU A 4 -12.54 4.24 15.91
N PRO A 5 -13.24 3.50 16.80
CA PRO A 5 -12.80 3.31 18.18
C PRO A 5 -11.57 2.40 18.31
N HIS A 6 -11.29 1.54 17.33
CA HIS A 6 -10.17 0.61 17.39
C HIS A 6 -8.89 1.20 16.82
N LYS A 7 -7.76 0.89 17.45
CA LYS A 7 -6.44 1.33 16.98
C LYS A 7 -5.96 0.42 15.85
N GLY A 8 -5.48 1.03 14.76
CA GLY A 8 -4.82 0.32 13.67
C GLY A 8 -4.87 1.11 12.37
N TYR A 9 -3.76 1.17 11.63
CA TYR A 9 -3.72 1.83 10.33
C TYR A 9 -4.69 1.17 9.34
N GLY A 10 -4.66 -0.15 9.25
CA GLY A 10 -5.56 -0.92 8.41
C GLY A 10 -7.01 -0.84 8.89
N VAL A 11 -7.27 -0.82 10.20
CA VAL A 11 -8.62 -0.66 10.76
C VAL A 11 -9.23 0.68 10.32
N ALA A 12 -8.53 1.78 10.58
CA ALA A 12 -8.99 3.12 10.19
C ALA A 12 -9.14 3.26 8.67
N THR A 13 -8.21 2.70 7.90
CA THR A 13 -8.24 2.78 6.43
C THR A 13 -9.42 2.00 5.86
N ARG A 14 -9.67 0.77 6.32
CA ARG A 14 -10.84 -0.02 5.90
C ARG A 14 -12.15 0.67 6.29
N ARG A 15 -12.22 1.26 7.49
CA ARG A 15 -13.39 2.03 7.92
C ARG A 15 -13.66 3.23 7.01
N GLY A 16 -12.62 3.97 6.64
CA GLY A 16 -12.73 5.07 5.68
C GLY A 16 -13.16 4.59 4.30
N MET A 17 -12.57 3.50 3.82
CA MET A 17 -12.91 2.87 2.53
C MET A 17 -14.37 2.40 2.49
N SER A 18 -14.89 1.80 3.57
CA SER A 18 -16.27 1.29 3.61
C SER A 18 -17.32 2.39 3.60
N GLU A 19 -16.99 3.56 4.16
CA GLU A 19 -17.89 4.72 4.26
C GLU A 19 -17.76 5.67 3.06
N ALA A 20 -16.72 5.51 2.23
CA ALA A 20 -16.54 6.29 1.02
C ALA A 20 -17.68 6.03 0.02
N LYS A 21 -18.19 7.09 -0.61
CA LYS A 21 -19.34 7.04 -1.55
C LYS A 21 -18.98 7.23 -3.02
N GLY A 22 -17.78 7.75 -3.33
CA GLY A 22 -17.34 7.99 -4.71
C GLY A 22 -16.87 6.74 -5.43
N ASP A 23 -16.92 6.73 -6.76
CA ASP A 23 -16.49 5.58 -7.56
C ASP A 23 -14.98 5.31 -7.51
N ILE A 24 -14.20 6.34 -7.19
CA ILE A 24 -12.76 6.24 -6.96
C ILE A 24 -12.50 6.59 -5.50
N VAL A 25 -11.92 5.66 -4.76
CA VAL A 25 -11.54 5.83 -3.36
C VAL A 25 -10.05 6.14 -3.30
N VAL A 26 -9.70 7.28 -2.71
CA VAL A 26 -8.32 7.71 -2.54
C VAL A 26 -7.93 7.61 -1.06
N THR A 27 -6.78 7.02 -0.78
CA THR A 27 -6.13 7.08 0.53
C THR A 27 -4.95 8.04 0.49
N MET A 28 -4.76 8.81 1.55
CA MET A 28 -3.62 9.72 1.72
C MET A 28 -3.36 9.90 3.22
N ASP A 29 -2.10 9.81 3.65
CA ASP A 29 -1.73 10.00 5.05
C ASP A 29 -1.91 11.47 5.47
N ALA A 30 -2.48 11.70 6.66
CA ALA A 30 -2.80 13.04 7.18
C ALA A 30 -1.62 13.71 7.91
N ASP A 31 -0.41 13.16 7.82
CA ASP A 31 0.80 13.67 8.49
C ASP A 31 1.46 14.85 7.74
N GLY A 32 0.90 15.23 6.59
CA GLY A 32 1.42 16.28 5.71
C GLY A 32 2.56 15.81 4.81
N GLY A 33 2.86 14.52 4.74
CA GLY A 33 3.96 13.95 3.95
C GLY A 33 3.66 13.77 2.47
N HIS A 34 2.40 13.94 2.07
CA HIS A 34 1.94 13.88 0.69
C HIS A 34 1.52 15.26 0.21
N TRP A 35 1.93 15.63 -1.01
CA TRP A 35 1.46 16.84 -1.67
C TRP A 35 0.02 16.64 -2.22
N PRO A 36 -1.01 17.34 -1.71
CA PRO A 36 -2.37 17.15 -2.19
C PRO A 36 -2.56 17.52 -3.66
N GLY A 37 -1.67 18.34 -4.23
CA GLY A 37 -1.70 18.70 -5.65
C GLY A 37 -1.40 17.52 -6.59
N ASP A 38 -0.92 16.38 -6.10
CA ASP A 38 -0.78 15.15 -6.89
C ASP A 38 -2.09 14.35 -7.00
N LEU A 39 -3.15 14.74 -6.28
CA LEU A 39 -4.44 14.04 -6.32
C LEU A 39 -5.00 13.87 -7.74
N PRO A 40 -5.00 14.88 -8.64
CA PRO A 40 -5.46 14.69 -10.01
C PRO A 40 -4.66 13.62 -10.77
N LYS A 41 -3.33 13.57 -10.58
CA LYS A 41 -2.45 12.57 -11.21
C LYS A 41 -2.74 11.15 -10.73
N MET A 42 -3.09 11.02 -9.46
CA MET A 42 -3.46 9.74 -8.84
C MET A 42 -4.80 9.22 -9.37
N VAL A 43 -5.77 10.11 -9.55
CA VAL A 43 -7.14 9.76 -9.97
C VAL A 43 -7.23 9.47 -11.47
N GLN A 44 -6.54 10.26 -12.30
CA GLN A 44 -6.60 10.20 -13.76
C GLN A 44 -6.52 8.77 -14.36
N PRO A 45 -5.54 7.90 -14.04
CA PRO A 45 -5.44 6.57 -14.66
C PRO A 45 -6.64 5.67 -14.32
N VAL A 46 -7.29 5.92 -13.17
CA VAL A 46 -8.46 5.19 -12.71
C VAL A 46 -9.74 5.74 -13.33
N GLU A 47 -9.86 7.07 -13.42
CA GLU A 47 -11.00 7.77 -14.00
C GLU A 47 -11.19 7.46 -15.50
N VAL A 48 -10.11 7.43 -16.27
CA VAL A 48 -10.18 7.08 -17.70
C VAL A 48 -10.33 5.58 -17.95
N GLY A 49 -10.41 4.75 -16.90
CA GLY A 49 -10.60 3.31 -16.98
C GLY A 49 -9.38 2.52 -17.46
N SER A 50 -8.20 3.15 -17.60
CA SER A 50 -6.99 2.46 -18.05
C SER A 50 -6.47 1.44 -17.04
N HIS A 51 -6.70 1.71 -15.75
CA HIS A 51 -6.30 0.87 -14.63
C HIS A 51 -7.37 0.95 -13.54
N LEU A 52 -7.54 -0.09 -12.73
CA LEU A 52 -8.48 -0.03 -11.60
C LEU A 52 -7.79 0.41 -10.29
N ALA A 53 -6.47 0.50 -10.27
CA ALA A 53 -5.70 0.92 -9.11
C ALA A 53 -4.45 1.70 -9.53
N ALA A 54 -4.17 2.77 -8.81
CA ALA A 54 -2.94 3.55 -8.89
C ALA A 54 -2.26 3.63 -7.53
N LEU A 55 -0.92 3.57 -7.54
CA LEU A 55 -0.07 3.62 -6.36
C LEU A 55 0.94 4.75 -6.51
N GLY A 56 0.97 5.65 -5.52
CA GLY A 56 1.98 6.69 -5.47
C GLY A 56 3.35 6.07 -5.28
N VAL A 57 4.31 6.47 -6.09
CA VAL A 57 5.74 6.17 -5.91
C VAL A 57 6.44 7.47 -5.57
N ARG A 58 7.05 7.52 -4.38
CA ARG A 58 7.69 8.75 -3.90
C ARG A 58 8.94 9.02 -4.73
N ILE A 59 9.06 10.24 -5.26
CA ILE A 59 10.30 10.69 -5.88
C ILE A 59 11.33 10.82 -4.74
N HIS A 60 12.23 9.85 -4.66
CA HIS A 60 13.28 9.84 -3.66
C HIS A 60 14.39 10.81 -4.08
N SER A 61 14.25 12.09 -3.72
CA SER A 61 15.37 13.04 -3.75
C SER A 61 16.39 12.63 -2.68
N TYR A 62 17.37 11.82 -3.09
CA TYR A 62 18.48 11.38 -2.25
C TYR A 62 19.36 12.58 -1.81
N PRO A 63 19.69 12.77 -0.52
CA PRO A 63 18.83 12.80 0.64
C PRO A 63 18.64 14.25 1.13
N HIS A 64 17.48 14.85 0.91
CA HIS A 64 17.06 16.08 1.60
C HIS A 64 15.83 15.82 2.47
N GLY A 65 15.95 14.90 3.43
CA GLY A 65 14.97 14.76 4.53
C GLY A 65 14.55 13.33 4.91
N MET A 66 14.79 12.31 4.07
CA MET A 66 14.54 10.91 4.46
C MET A 66 15.80 10.28 5.07
N ARG A 67 15.66 9.62 6.24
CA ARG A 67 16.74 8.80 6.82
C ARG A 67 17.11 7.70 5.81
N ILE A 68 18.40 7.59 5.46
CA ILE A 68 18.94 6.60 4.51
C ILE A 68 18.42 5.17 4.80
N ARG A 69 18.28 4.83 6.09
CA ARG A 69 17.72 3.54 6.55
C ARG A 69 16.30 3.28 6.06
N ARG A 70 15.42 4.29 6.08
CA ARG A 70 14.04 4.19 5.60
C ARG A 70 13.98 4.02 4.09
N PHE A 71 14.83 4.76 3.36
CA PHE A 71 14.95 4.61 1.91
C PHE A 71 15.39 3.18 1.54
N LEU A 72 16.46 2.68 2.17
CA LEU A 72 16.94 1.30 1.95
C LEU A 72 15.89 0.26 2.35
N GLY A 73 15.18 0.46 3.46
CA GLY A 73 14.10 -0.44 3.89
C GLY A 73 12.96 -0.52 2.86
N ASN A 74 12.52 0.63 2.33
CA ASN A 74 11.50 0.67 1.27
C ASN A 74 11.98 -0.04 0.01
N VAL A 75 13.21 0.23 -0.44
CA VAL A 75 13.80 -0.40 -1.63
C VAL A 75 13.89 -1.92 -1.45
N LEU A 76 14.38 -2.39 -0.30
CA LEU A 76 14.49 -3.82 -0.02
C LEU A 76 13.12 -4.49 0.01
N LEU A 77 12.13 -3.85 0.63
CA LEU A 77 10.78 -4.40 0.71
C LEU A 77 10.10 -4.44 -0.67
N ALA A 78 10.29 -3.41 -1.49
CA ALA A 78 9.80 -3.37 -2.86
C ALA A 78 10.44 -4.47 -3.71
N ARG A 79 11.76 -4.69 -3.59
CA ARG A 79 12.46 -5.79 -4.26
C ARG A 79 11.92 -7.15 -3.83
N PHE A 80 11.71 -7.35 -2.53
CA PHE A 80 11.18 -8.61 -2.02
C PHE A 80 9.75 -8.88 -2.53
N PHE A 81 8.89 -7.86 -2.53
CA PHE A 81 7.55 -7.94 -3.09
C PHE A 81 7.58 -8.27 -4.59
N ASN A 82 8.40 -7.57 -5.37
CA ASN A 82 8.52 -7.80 -6.81
C ASN A 82 9.01 -9.20 -7.15
N THR A 83 9.96 -9.74 -6.37
CA THR A 83 10.46 -11.12 -6.55
C THR A 83 9.39 -12.16 -6.28
N LEU A 84 8.59 -11.99 -5.22
CA LEU A 84 7.54 -12.96 -4.87
C LEU A 84 6.32 -12.83 -5.79
N TYR A 85 5.88 -11.61 -6.08
CA TYR A 85 4.61 -11.38 -6.76
C TYR A 85 4.77 -11.05 -8.24
N SER A 86 5.98 -11.14 -8.80
CA SER A 86 6.28 -10.84 -10.21
C SER A 86 5.73 -9.48 -10.64
N GLU A 87 6.06 -8.46 -9.85
CA GLU A 87 5.66 -7.06 -10.02
C GLU A 87 6.87 -6.15 -10.28
N ARG A 88 6.62 -4.88 -10.62
CA ARG A 88 7.69 -3.89 -10.88
C ARG A 88 7.44 -2.57 -10.15
N LEU A 89 7.16 -2.64 -8.85
CA LEU A 89 6.91 -1.48 -8.01
C LEU A 89 8.20 -0.99 -7.34
N SER A 90 8.42 0.32 -7.33
CA SER A 90 9.55 0.94 -6.63
C SER A 90 9.24 1.31 -5.17
N ASP A 91 7.95 1.35 -4.81
CA ASP A 91 7.49 1.71 -3.47
C ASP A 91 6.19 0.96 -3.14
N VAL A 92 6.25 0.06 -2.15
CA VAL A 92 5.10 -0.78 -1.74
C VAL A 92 4.43 -0.31 -0.45
N GLN A 93 4.96 0.72 0.19
CA GLN A 93 4.48 1.23 1.49
C GLN A 93 3.85 2.62 1.40
N CYS A 94 3.82 3.25 0.21
CA CYS A 94 3.22 4.56 0.05
C CYS A 94 1.74 4.56 0.42
N GLY A 95 1.30 5.45 1.32
CA GLY A 95 -0.10 5.61 1.72
C GLY A 95 -1.01 6.19 0.63
N PHE A 96 -0.43 6.85 -0.38
CA PHE A 96 -1.17 7.51 -1.46
C PHE A 96 -1.61 6.50 -2.52
N ARG A 97 -2.90 6.19 -2.57
CA ARG A 97 -3.48 5.23 -3.54
C ARG A 97 -4.79 5.76 -4.09
N ALA A 98 -5.11 5.42 -5.32
CA ALA A 98 -6.45 5.59 -5.89
C ALA A 98 -6.94 4.24 -6.39
N ILE A 99 -8.15 3.84 -5.99
CA ILE A 99 -8.70 2.51 -6.30
C ILE A 99 -10.15 2.67 -6.75
N HIS A 100 -10.47 2.10 -7.90
CA HIS A 100 -11.85 2.04 -8.37
C HIS A 100 -12.69 1.16 -7.45
N ARG A 101 -13.93 1.53 -7.19
CA ARG A 101 -14.86 0.83 -6.31
C ARG A 101 -15.04 -0.63 -6.70
N SER A 102 -15.06 -0.94 -8.00
CA SER A 102 -15.15 -2.32 -8.48
C SER A 102 -13.94 -3.16 -8.08
N ALA A 103 -12.72 -2.60 -8.10
CA ALA A 103 -11.54 -3.28 -7.60
C ALA A 103 -11.61 -3.48 -6.09
N LEU A 104 -11.95 -2.42 -5.35
CA LEU A 104 -12.07 -2.45 -3.89
C LEU A 104 -13.06 -3.52 -3.41
N ALA A 105 -14.20 -3.68 -4.09
CA ALA A 105 -15.22 -4.68 -3.77
C ALA A 105 -14.74 -6.13 -3.89
N MET A 106 -13.66 -6.39 -4.64
CA MET A 106 -13.07 -7.72 -4.78
C MET A 106 -12.05 -8.06 -3.70
N LEU A 107 -11.54 -7.06 -2.96
CA LEU A 107 -10.43 -7.24 -2.02
C LEU A 107 -10.94 -7.76 -0.66
N LYS A 108 -10.22 -8.72 -0.09
CA LYS A 108 -10.44 -9.25 1.26
C LYS A 108 -9.34 -8.79 2.19
N LEU A 109 -9.49 -7.57 2.72
CA LEU A 109 -8.49 -6.90 3.56
C LEU A 109 -8.75 -7.19 5.04
N THR A 110 -7.76 -7.69 5.75
CA THR A 110 -7.84 -8.20 7.13
C THR A 110 -6.75 -7.65 8.05
N GLU A 111 -5.64 -7.12 7.53
CA GLU A 111 -4.53 -6.64 8.36
C GLU A 111 -4.87 -5.33 9.06
N ASP A 112 -4.84 -5.32 10.40
CA ASP A 112 -5.21 -4.15 11.21
C ASP A 112 -4.12 -3.07 11.29
N GLY A 113 -2.86 -3.47 11.08
CA GLY A 113 -1.68 -2.63 11.22
C GLY A 113 -1.21 -1.99 9.92
N MET A 114 0.06 -1.60 9.90
CA MET A 114 0.72 -1.05 8.70
C MET A 114 0.78 -2.07 7.56
N GLN A 115 0.76 -3.37 7.87
CA GLN A 115 0.82 -4.44 6.87
C GLN A 115 -0.35 -4.42 5.88
N PHE A 116 -1.43 -3.70 6.21
CA PHE A 116 -2.51 -3.35 5.29
C PHE A 116 -1.99 -2.82 3.95
N THR A 117 -0.93 -1.99 3.96
CA THR A 117 -0.36 -1.44 2.72
C THR A 117 0.13 -2.52 1.78
N THR A 118 0.69 -3.60 2.33
CA THR A 118 1.18 -4.75 1.56
C THR A 118 0.05 -5.72 1.23
N GLU A 119 -0.84 -6.01 2.18
CA GLU A 119 -2.01 -6.87 1.95
C GLU A 119 -2.82 -6.40 0.76
N LEU A 120 -3.06 -5.08 0.66
CA LEU A 120 -3.80 -4.49 -0.44
C LEU A 120 -3.15 -4.77 -1.81
N LEU A 121 -1.82 -4.66 -1.91
CA LEU A 121 -1.10 -4.95 -3.17
C LEU A 121 -1.12 -6.44 -3.50
N ILE A 122 -1.02 -7.31 -2.48
CA ILE A 122 -1.15 -8.76 -2.65
C ILE A 122 -2.55 -9.12 -3.17
N GLU A 123 -3.62 -8.57 -2.56
CA GLU A 123 -4.99 -8.82 -2.99
C GLU A 123 -5.24 -8.33 -4.41
N LEU A 124 -4.78 -7.12 -4.78
CA LEU A 124 -4.86 -6.63 -6.16
C LEU A 124 -4.17 -7.59 -7.14
N LYS A 125 -2.95 -8.05 -6.80
CA LYS A 125 -2.22 -9.01 -7.63
C LYS A 125 -2.95 -10.34 -7.76
N GLU A 126 -3.43 -10.92 -6.67
CA GLU A 126 -4.15 -12.18 -6.66
C GLU A 126 -5.47 -12.11 -7.47
N LYS A 127 -6.04 -10.91 -7.64
CA LYS A 127 -7.19 -10.65 -8.52
C LYS A 127 -6.82 -10.30 -9.96
N GLY A 128 -5.53 -10.30 -10.31
CA GLY A 128 -5.07 -9.94 -11.66
C GLY A 128 -5.27 -8.46 -12.00
N ILE A 129 -5.41 -7.59 -10.99
CA ILE A 129 -5.62 -6.16 -11.18
C ILE A 129 -4.25 -5.47 -11.27
N SER A 130 -3.95 -4.89 -12.42
CA SER A 130 -2.71 -4.14 -12.64
C SER A 130 -2.70 -2.85 -11.81
N ILE A 131 -1.51 -2.51 -11.30
CA ILE A 131 -1.28 -1.34 -10.46
C ILE A 131 -0.47 -0.33 -11.26
N PHE A 132 -1.03 0.87 -11.45
CA PHE A 132 -0.34 1.93 -12.15
C PHE A 132 0.53 2.75 -11.19
N PRO A 133 1.87 2.78 -11.35
CA PRO A 133 2.73 3.62 -10.52
C PRO A 133 2.62 5.09 -10.96
N VAL A 134 2.31 5.97 -10.02
CA VAL A 134 2.21 7.42 -10.23
C VAL A 134 3.30 8.10 -9.42
N GLN A 135 4.16 8.88 -10.06
CA GLN A 135 5.16 9.66 -9.33
C GLN A 135 4.48 10.74 -8.49
N VAL A 136 4.77 10.73 -7.18
CA VAL A 136 4.23 11.69 -6.21
C VAL A 136 5.33 12.39 -5.43
N GLU A 137 5.11 13.63 -5.08
CA GLU A 137 5.99 14.45 -4.28
C GLU A 137 5.89 14.08 -2.80
N GLN A 138 7.06 13.92 -2.18
CA GLN A 138 7.16 13.71 -0.74
C GLN A 138 7.52 15.01 -0.05
N VAL A 139 6.60 15.50 0.76
CA VAL A 139 6.82 16.70 1.57
C VAL A 139 7.59 16.30 2.85
N PRO A 140 8.71 16.98 3.19
CA PRO A 140 9.44 16.67 4.41
C PRO A 140 8.61 16.95 5.67
N THR A 141 8.34 15.91 6.47
CA THR A 141 7.64 16.03 7.76
C THR A 141 8.59 15.78 8.92
N ARG A 142 8.40 16.48 10.04
CA ARG A 142 9.21 16.31 11.27
C ARG A 142 8.78 15.10 12.12
N ARG A 143 7.65 14.46 11.80
CA ARG A 143 7.08 13.36 12.58
C ARG A 143 7.17 12.06 11.80
N SER A 144 7.94 11.11 12.31
CA SER A 144 7.91 9.71 11.87
C SER A 144 7.75 8.84 13.10
N HIS A 145 6.58 8.20 13.24
CA HIS A 145 6.27 7.29 14.35
C HIS A 145 6.57 5.82 14.00
N LEU A 146 7.28 5.56 12.89
CA LEU A 146 7.52 4.22 12.36
C LEU A 146 8.60 3.47 13.14
N ARG A 147 8.35 2.19 13.44
CA ARG A 147 9.34 1.28 14.01
C ARG A 147 9.93 0.44 12.88
N GLU A 148 10.81 1.08 12.11
CA GLU A 148 11.35 0.62 10.82
C GLU A 148 11.66 -0.89 10.76
N ALA A 149 12.37 -1.45 11.75
CA ALA A 149 12.76 -2.86 11.76
C ALA A 149 11.60 -3.84 12.09
N GLN A 150 10.73 -3.49 13.04
CA GLN A 150 9.58 -4.33 13.41
C GLN A 150 8.51 -4.32 12.32
N ASP A 151 8.36 -3.18 11.64
CA ASP A 151 7.42 -3.06 10.53
C ASP A 151 7.92 -3.89 9.35
N PHE A 152 9.21 -3.82 9.00
CA PHE A 152 9.79 -4.62 7.93
C PHE A 152 9.53 -6.13 8.08
N THR A 153 9.85 -6.70 9.26
CA THR A 153 9.68 -8.15 9.49
C THR A 153 8.23 -8.60 9.39
N LYS A 154 7.29 -7.78 9.88
CA LYS A 154 5.84 -8.05 9.75
C LYS A 154 5.38 -8.06 8.28
N HIS A 155 5.89 -7.15 7.45
CA HIS A 155 5.54 -7.11 6.03
C HIS A 155 6.10 -8.32 5.29
N VAL A 156 7.37 -8.67 5.53
CA VAL A 156 8.00 -9.88 4.96
C VAL A 156 7.27 -11.15 5.39
N ALA A 157 6.92 -11.28 6.67
CA ALA A 157 6.17 -12.42 7.19
C ALA A 157 4.79 -12.54 6.53
N LEU A 158 4.08 -11.42 6.33
CA LEU A 158 2.81 -11.40 5.60
C LEU A 158 2.98 -11.90 4.16
N MET A 159 3.96 -11.36 3.43
CA MET A 159 4.24 -11.74 2.04
C MET A 159 4.53 -13.25 1.94
N LEU A 160 5.41 -13.77 2.79
CA LEU A 160 5.71 -15.21 2.82
C LEU A 160 4.49 -16.06 3.17
N ARG A 161 3.64 -15.63 4.13
CA ARG A 161 2.42 -16.35 4.50
C ARG A 161 1.39 -16.40 3.37
N ARG A 162 1.30 -15.33 2.57
CA ARG A 162 0.36 -15.21 1.45
C ARG A 162 0.89 -15.79 0.15
N PHE A 163 2.21 -15.96 0.02
CA PHE A 163 2.83 -16.45 -1.19
C PHE A 163 2.32 -17.87 -1.56
N PRO A 164 1.81 -18.10 -2.79
CA PRO A 164 1.19 -19.37 -3.17
C PRO A 164 2.06 -20.60 -2.93
N GLY A 165 3.38 -20.50 -3.15
CA GLY A 165 4.33 -21.60 -2.92
C GLY A 165 4.39 -22.06 -1.46
N VAL A 166 4.10 -21.17 -0.50
CA VAL A 166 4.08 -21.48 0.94
C VAL A 166 2.69 -21.97 1.39
N ARG A 167 1.62 -21.52 0.76
CA ARG A 167 0.24 -22.03 1.00
C ARG A 167 0.10 -23.50 0.56
N SER A 168 0.72 -23.88 -0.55
CA SER A 168 0.70 -25.26 -1.04
C SER A 168 1.36 -26.24 -0.06
N ALA A 169 2.46 -25.84 0.60
CA ALA A 169 3.15 -26.69 1.57
C ALA A 169 2.32 -26.90 2.85
N ARG A 170 1.63 -25.86 3.34
CA ARG A 170 0.78 -25.95 4.55
C ARG A 170 -0.50 -26.75 4.35
N ASN A 171 -1.05 -26.78 3.13
CA ASN A 171 -2.23 -27.60 2.83
C ASN A 171 -1.90 -29.09 2.63
N LEU A 172 -0.62 -29.45 2.49
CA LEU A 172 -0.15 -30.84 2.44
C LEU A 172 0.12 -31.43 3.84
N GLU A 173 0.13 -30.60 4.88
CA GLU A 173 0.39 -30.98 6.28
C GLU A 173 -0.86 -30.88 7.17
N ALA A 174 -2.03 -30.57 6.60
CA ALA A 174 -3.31 -30.58 7.32
C ALA A 174 -3.92 -32.00 7.30
N PRO A 175 -4.24 -32.60 8.46
CA PRO A 175 -4.81 -33.95 8.55
C PRO A 175 -6.25 -34.06 8.03
#